data_AF-A0A5N8UTH7-F1
#
_entry.id   AF-A0A5N8UTH7-F1
#
_cell.length_a   1.000
_cell.length_b   1.000
_cell.length_c   1.000
_cell.angle_alpha   90.00
_cell.angle_beta   90.00
_cell.angle_gamma   90.00
#
_symmetry.space_group_name_H-M   'P 1'
#
loop_
_entity.id
_entity.type
_entity.pdbx_description
1 polymer ?
#
loop_
_entity_poly.entity_id
_entity_poly.type
_entity_poly.pdbx_seq_one_letter_code
_entity_poly.pdbx_strand_id
1 'polypeptide(L)'
;MQANGYFSFVTIFAKRRKTRQIQSAIVASVMPLNFNGRTMIQTTLPNTSNDSSGSNTFSLYLKANSIAINSSDAVTHYQCSKNNGYEVNDSQLNFCLEVEAEGNQSKCAIDGLSTFGSVADLNHNTLLDDLESEFKAQSFFFDSKSIVYKGISSDKPYYNKFTPSACSVGDIIDIYTFFSTTVSKERAKNYGSVLLKIQGLDKVNCIIPPITTIPGSGELTDEQEVLINRGFKAKVLSVNSYEIHLQLEQA
;
A
#
# COMPACT_ATOMS: atom_id res chain seq x y z
N MET A 1 -20.71 59.74 10.59
CA MET A 1 -20.01 58.48 10.28
C MET A 1 -20.80 57.37 10.96
N GLN A 2 -21.58 56.61 10.19
CA GLN A 2 -21.29 55.21 9.79
C GLN A 2 -21.13 54.28 11.01
N ALA A 3 -21.78 53.13 11.13
CA ALA A 3 -22.84 52.43 10.42
C ALA A 3 -23.27 51.26 11.33
N ASN A 4 -24.55 50.84 11.22
CA ASN A 4 -25.06 49.46 11.18
C ASN A 4 -24.38 48.39 12.06
N GLY A 5 -25.09 47.76 13.01
CA GLY A 5 -26.02 46.63 12.73
C GLY A 5 -25.24 45.30 12.80
N TYR A 6 -25.71 44.15 13.26
CA TYR A 6 -27.02 43.60 13.53
C TYR A 6 -26.83 42.43 14.53
N PHE A 7 -27.69 42.33 15.54
CA PHE A 7 -28.02 41.03 16.11
C PHE A 7 -28.80 40.25 15.04
N SER A 8 -28.44 38.99 14.78
CA SER A 8 -29.34 38.09 14.08
C SER A 8 -29.47 36.77 14.82
N PHE A 9 -30.72 36.56 15.24
CA PHE A 9 -31.28 35.38 15.86
C PHE A 9 -31.26 34.22 14.86
N VAL A 10 -30.78 33.05 15.28
CA VAL A 10 -31.09 31.80 14.59
C VAL A 10 -32.46 31.34 15.10
N THR A 11 -33.50 31.74 14.39
CA THR A 11 -34.87 31.24 14.58
C THR A 11 -34.99 29.85 13.96
N ILE A 12 -35.09 28.81 14.80
CA ILE A 12 -35.39 27.44 14.37
C ILE A 12 -36.89 27.34 14.12
N PHE A 13 -37.31 27.37 12.85
CA PHE A 13 -38.66 26.97 12.45
C PHE A 13 -38.77 25.44 12.47
N ALA A 14 -39.45 24.90 13.48
CA ALA A 14 -39.94 23.54 13.47
C ALA A 14 -41.12 23.43 12.48
N LYS A 15 -40.89 22.81 11.32
CA LYS A 15 -41.97 22.39 10.40
C LYS A 15 -41.86 20.89 10.16
N ARG A 16 -42.76 20.13 10.81
CA ARG A 16 -42.95 18.69 10.60
C ARG A 16 -43.25 18.40 9.13
N ARG A 17 -42.33 17.71 8.44
CA ARG A 17 -42.62 16.90 7.25
C ARG A 17 -41.82 15.61 7.33
N LYS A 18 -42.54 14.48 7.29
CA LYS A 18 -42.00 13.12 7.14
C LYS A 18 -41.31 13.01 5.78
N THR A 19 -39.98 12.96 5.76
CA THR A 19 -39.23 12.50 4.59
C THR A 19 -37.88 11.94 5.03
N ARG A 20 -37.61 10.68 4.62
CA ARG A 20 -36.37 9.91 4.62
C ARG A 20 -35.17 10.49 5.40
N GLN A 21 -34.72 9.75 6.41
CA GLN A 21 -33.36 9.84 6.94
C GLN A 21 -32.37 9.59 5.80
N ILE A 22 -31.90 10.66 5.17
CA ILE A 22 -30.59 10.65 4.53
C ILE A 22 -29.65 11.01 5.67
N GLN A 23 -28.92 10.02 6.18
CA GLN A 23 -27.73 10.29 6.98
C GLN A 23 -26.76 11.06 6.09
N SER A 24 -26.84 12.39 6.11
CA SER A 24 -25.78 13.24 5.61
C SER A 24 -24.61 13.09 6.58
N ALA A 25 -23.71 12.17 6.27
CA ALA A 25 -22.39 12.17 6.88
C ALA A 25 -21.72 13.49 6.50
N ILE A 26 -21.60 14.39 7.48
CA ILE A 26 -20.70 15.53 7.39
C ILE A 26 -19.30 14.91 7.32
N VAL A 27 -18.77 14.79 6.11
CA VAL A 27 -17.36 14.45 5.91
C VAL A 27 -16.60 15.71 6.31
N ALA A 28 -16.15 15.74 7.56
CA ALA A 28 -15.11 16.68 7.96
C ALA A 28 -13.88 16.34 7.10
N SER A 29 -13.52 17.23 6.17
CA SER A 29 -12.27 17.13 5.44
C SER A 29 -11.14 17.26 6.46
N VAL A 30 -10.47 16.14 6.75
CA VAL A 30 -9.23 16.16 7.52
C VAL A 30 -8.15 16.59 6.54
N MET A 31 -7.69 17.83 6.66
CA MET A 31 -6.55 18.31 5.89
C MET A 31 -5.32 17.47 6.27
N PRO A 32 -4.55 16.94 5.29
CA PRO A 32 -3.27 16.31 5.59
C PRO A 32 -2.35 17.31 6.30
N LEU A 33 -1.67 16.84 7.36
CA LEU A 33 -0.69 17.66 8.07
C LEU A 33 0.68 17.47 7.40
N ASN A 34 1.30 18.58 6.99
CA ASN A 34 2.69 18.56 6.56
C ASN A 34 3.62 18.70 7.77
N PHE A 35 4.33 17.63 8.11
CA PHE A 35 5.35 17.64 9.17
C PHE A 35 6.70 17.28 8.56
N ASN A 36 7.67 18.20 8.61
CA ASN A 36 9.02 18.00 8.02
C ASN A 36 9.00 17.58 6.53
N GLY A 37 8.09 18.13 5.73
CA GLY A 37 7.93 17.77 4.32
C GLY A 37 7.23 16.43 4.06
N ARG A 38 6.65 15.80 5.10
CA ARG A 38 5.89 14.55 5.00
C ARG A 38 4.40 14.82 5.09
N THR A 39 3.63 14.23 4.18
CA THR A 39 2.17 14.28 4.20
C THR A 39 1.63 13.21 5.15
N MET A 40 1.27 13.61 6.37
CA MET A 40 0.66 12.71 7.36
C MET A 40 -0.86 12.67 7.18
N ILE A 41 -1.40 11.46 7.08
CA ILE A 41 -2.83 11.16 7.06
C ILE A 41 -3.24 10.67 8.45
N GLN A 42 -4.00 11.48 9.19
CA GLN A 42 -4.42 11.18 10.56
C GLN A 42 -5.69 10.32 10.65
N THR A 43 -6.04 9.63 9.56
CA THR A 43 -7.20 8.76 9.48
C THR A 43 -6.77 7.34 9.20
N THR A 44 -7.55 6.39 9.71
CA THR A 44 -7.25 4.96 9.58
C THR A 44 -7.66 4.48 8.20
N LEU A 45 -6.76 3.79 7.50
CA LEU A 45 -7.11 3.10 6.26
C LEU A 45 -8.30 2.15 6.50
N PRO A 46 -9.33 2.19 5.64
CA PRO A 46 -10.47 1.29 5.78
C PRO A 46 -10.05 -0.14 5.45
N ASN A 47 -10.50 -1.12 6.23
CA ASN A 47 -10.44 -2.53 5.82
C ASN A 47 -11.65 -2.81 4.93
N THR A 48 -11.40 -3.28 3.71
CA THR A 48 -12.40 -3.35 2.64
C THR A 48 -12.67 -4.77 2.16
N SER A 49 -13.87 -5.00 1.64
CA SER A 49 -14.25 -6.24 0.96
C SER A 49 -13.57 -6.38 -0.41
N ASN A 50 -13.44 -7.63 -0.89
CA ASN A 50 -12.92 -7.94 -2.23
C ASN A 50 -14.03 -7.81 -3.31
N ASP A 51 -14.76 -6.71 -3.31
CA ASP A 51 -15.85 -6.45 -4.25
C ASP A 51 -15.93 -4.96 -4.65
N SER A 52 -16.88 -4.61 -5.51
CA SER A 52 -17.09 -3.23 -5.94
C SER A 52 -17.44 -2.29 -4.78
N SER A 53 -18.08 -2.78 -3.72
CA SER A 53 -18.39 -2.00 -2.53
C SER A 53 -17.11 -1.62 -1.78
N GLY A 54 -16.17 -2.55 -1.67
CA GLY A 54 -14.83 -2.32 -1.11
C GLY A 54 -14.06 -1.28 -1.93
N SER A 55 -14.05 -1.40 -3.26
CA SER A 55 -13.38 -0.44 -4.14
C SER A 55 -13.98 0.96 -4.05
N ASN A 56 -15.31 1.07 -3.97
CA ASN A 56 -16.00 2.33 -3.76
C ASN A 56 -15.67 2.94 -2.38
N THR A 57 -15.62 2.10 -1.32
CA THR A 57 -15.25 2.55 0.03
C THR A 57 -13.83 3.12 0.05
N PHE A 58 -12.87 2.43 -0.56
CA PHE A 58 -11.50 2.91 -0.68
C PHE A 58 -11.42 4.22 -1.48
N SER A 59 -12.10 4.30 -2.63
CA SER A 59 -12.13 5.52 -3.46
C SER A 59 -12.72 6.72 -2.73
N LEU A 60 -13.82 6.52 -1.98
CA LEU A 60 -14.43 7.57 -1.17
C LEU A 60 -13.50 8.03 -0.05
N TYR A 61 -12.78 7.10 0.58
CA TYR A 61 -11.76 7.42 1.59
C TYR A 61 -10.63 8.27 1.00
N LEU A 62 -10.07 7.90 -0.16
CA LEU A 62 -9.02 8.68 -0.82
C LEU A 62 -9.48 10.11 -1.11
N LYS A 63 -10.69 10.26 -1.65
CA LYS A 63 -11.30 11.57 -1.95
C LYS A 63 -11.54 12.40 -0.69
N ALA A 64 -12.05 11.79 0.38
CA ALA A 64 -12.35 12.48 1.64
C ALA A 64 -11.10 13.05 2.34
N ASN A 65 -9.96 12.39 2.14
CA ASN A 65 -8.67 12.76 2.75
C ASN A 65 -7.71 13.45 1.77
N SER A 66 -8.19 13.81 0.56
CA SER A 66 -7.38 14.46 -0.48
C SER A 66 -6.09 13.68 -0.82
N ILE A 67 -6.17 12.35 -0.79
CA ILE A 67 -5.04 11.48 -1.14
C ILE A 67 -5.02 11.35 -2.65
N ALA A 68 -3.97 11.90 -3.26
CA ALA A 68 -3.77 11.81 -4.70
C ALA A 68 -3.30 10.41 -5.09
N ILE A 69 -3.86 9.90 -6.18
CA ILE A 69 -3.40 8.70 -6.86
C ILE A 69 -2.12 9.03 -7.61
N ASN A 70 -1.12 8.17 -7.53
CA ASN A 70 0.09 8.25 -8.35
C ASN A 70 -0.09 7.34 -9.58
N SER A 71 -0.23 7.93 -10.76
CA SER A 71 -0.38 7.21 -12.03
C SER A 71 0.83 7.37 -12.94
N SER A 72 2.02 7.57 -12.39
CA SER A 72 3.25 7.70 -13.18
C SER A 72 3.56 6.40 -13.94
N ASP A 73 4.42 6.51 -14.95
CA ASP A 73 4.81 5.38 -15.78
C ASP A 73 5.53 4.31 -14.95
N ALA A 74 6.40 4.70 -14.02
CA ALA A 74 7.08 3.76 -13.13
C ALA A 74 6.10 3.00 -12.23
N VAL A 75 5.14 3.69 -11.61
CA VAL A 75 4.15 3.08 -10.70
C VAL A 75 3.21 2.16 -11.47
N THR A 76 2.67 2.61 -12.60
CA THR A 76 1.75 1.79 -13.41
C THR A 76 2.46 0.61 -14.08
N HIS A 77 3.75 0.74 -14.39
CA HIS A 77 4.57 -0.38 -14.85
C HIS A 77 4.82 -1.40 -13.73
N TYR A 78 5.19 -0.92 -12.54
CA TYR A 78 5.39 -1.77 -11.37
C TYR A 78 4.10 -2.52 -10.97
N GLN A 79 2.93 -1.94 -11.15
CA GLN A 79 1.66 -2.65 -10.98
C GLN A 79 1.33 -3.66 -12.08
N CYS A 80 2.16 -3.79 -13.11
CA CYS A 80 1.82 -4.51 -14.35
C CYS A 80 0.51 -4.04 -15.00
N SER A 81 0.05 -2.81 -14.70
CA SER A 81 -1.20 -2.27 -15.26
C SER A 81 -0.98 -1.64 -16.63
N LYS A 82 0.27 -1.25 -16.94
CA LYS A 82 0.70 -0.76 -18.25
C LYS A 82 2.12 -1.23 -18.59
N ASN A 83 2.36 -1.53 -19.87
CA ASN A 83 3.73 -1.71 -20.36
C ASN A 83 4.28 -0.35 -20.79
N ASN A 84 5.15 0.24 -19.98
CA ASN A 84 5.74 1.55 -20.22
C ASN A 84 7.19 1.46 -20.72
N GLY A 85 7.60 0.31 -21.27
CA GLY A 85 8.89 0.16 -21.94
C GLY A 85 10.10 -0.10 -21.01
N TYR A 86 9.87 -0.32 -19.71
CA TYR A 86 10.92 -0.80 -18.80
C TYR A 86 11.26 -2.27 -19.10
N GLU A 87 12.53 -2.64 -18.87
CA GLU A 87 13.06 -3.98 -19.16
C GLU A 87 12.69 -5.03 -18.12
N VAL A 88 12.38 -4.59 -16.89
CA VAL A 88 12.07 -5.46 -15.75
C VAL A 88 10.68 -5.16 -15.20
N ASN A 89 9.94 -6.20 -14.84
CA ASN A 89 8.66 -6.07 -14.11
C ASN A 89 8.85 -5.99 -12.59
N ASP A 90 7.74 -5.92 -11.85
CA ASP A 90 7.70 -5.87 -10.37
C ASP A 90 8.52 -6.99 -9.71
N SER A 91 8.41 -8.19 -10.26
CA SER A 91 8.95 -9.40 -9.69
C SER A 91 10.45 -9.52 -9.97
N GLN A 92 10.88 -9.13 -11.17
CA GLN A 92 12.28 -9.02 -11.53
C GLN A 92 12.98 -7.91 -10.74
N LEU A 93 12.36 -6.73 -10.59
CA LEU A 93 12.92 -5.65 -9.77
C LEU A 93 13.13 -6.11 -8.32
N ASN A 94 12.10 -6.68 -7.68
CA ASN A 94 12.21 -7.14 -6.29
C ASN A 94 13.21 -8.29 -6.13
N PHE A 95 13.33 -9.16 -7.13
CA PHE A 95 14.38 -10.19 -7.14
C PHE A 95 15.78 -9.57 -7.19
N CYS A 96 16.04 -8.62 -8.09
CA CYS A 96 17.32 -7.91 -8.16
C CYS A 96 17.66 -7.26 -6.82
N LEU A 97 16.72 -6.51 -6.24
CA LEU A 97 16.92 -5.78 -4.98
C LEU A 97 17.28 -6.70 -3.80
N GLU A 98 16.61 -7.85 -3.69
CA GLU A 98 16.89 -8.82 -2.63
C GLU A 98 18.27 -9.46 -2.83
N VAL A 99 18.61 -9.85 -4.06
CA VAL A 99 19.91 -10.47 -4.38
C VAL A 99 21.07 -9.49 -4.23
N GLU A 100 20.89 -8.21 -4.57
CA GLU A 100 21.90 -7.18 -4.36
C GLU A 100 22.20 -6.98 -2.87
N ALA A 101 21.18 -7.10 -2.01
CA ALA A 101 21.34 -6.97 -0.57
C ALA A 101 21.92 -8.23 0.09
N GLU A 102 21.46 -9.43 -0.29
CA GLU A 102 21.90 -10.69 0.32
C GLU A 102 23.14 -11.32 -0.37
N GLY A 103 23.44 -10.90 -1.59
CA GLY A 103 24.53 -11.38 -2.43
C GLY A 103 24.13 -12.48 -3.42
N ASN A 104 24.96 -12.65 -4.46
CA ASN A 104 24.75 -13.58 -5.57
C ASN A 104 24.79 -15.08 -5.21
N GLN A 105 25.17 -15.41 -3.97
CA GLN A 105 25.17 -16.77 -3.43
C GLN A 105 24.06 -17.00 -2.40
N SER A 106 23.17 -16.02 -2.22
CA SER A 106 22.00 -16.12 -1.35
C SER A 106 21.04 -17.20 -1.80
N LYS A 107 20.20 -17.67 -0.87
CA LYS A 107 19.11 -18.59 -1.20
C LYS A 107 18.16 -17.95 -2.23
N CYS A 108 17.88 -16.65 -2.11
CA CYS A 108 17.07 -15.94 -3.09
C CYS A 108 17.68 -16.05 -4.50
N ALA A 109 18.97 -15.76 -4.65
CA ALA A 109 19.66 -15.82 -5.94
C ALA A 109 19.61 -17.23 -6.56
N ILE A 110 19.86 -18.27 -5.75
CA ILE A 110 19.86 -19.66 -6.20
C ILE A 110 18.46 -20.10 -6.62
N ASP A 111 17.44 -19.85 -5.78
CA ASP A 111 16.06 -20.27 -6.05
C ASP A 111 15.44 -19.52 -7.24
N GLY A 112 15.85 -18.26 -7.47
CA GLY A 112 15.30 -17.42 -8.53
C GLY A 112 15.97 -17.57 -9.90
N LEU A 113 17.15 -18.20 -9.98
CA LEU A 113 17.96 -18.25 -11.21
C LEU A 113 17.22 -18.82 -12.42
N SER A 114 16.42 -19.88 -12.23
CA SER A 114 15.66 -20.50 -13.33
C SER A 114 14.49 -19.65 -13.82
N THR A 115 13.98 -18.75 -12.98
CA THR A 115 12.77 -17.95 -13.24
C THR A 115 13.13 -16.56 -13.76
N PHE A 116 14.13 -15.92 -13.16
CA PHE A 116 14.48 -14.52 -13.44
C PHE A 116 15.81 -14.37 -14.18
N GLY A 117 16.63 -15.43 -14.26
CA GLY A 117 17.98 -15.35 -14.82
C GLY A 117 18.98 -14.73 -13.84
N SER A 118 20.13 -14.33 -14.36
CA SER A 118 21.18 -13.65 -13.59
C SER A 118 20.82 -12.18 -13.38
N VAL A 119 21.03 -11.65 -12.17
CA VAL A 119 20.84 -10.22 -11.88
C VAL A 119 21.71 -9.33 -12.78
N ALA A 120 22.91 -9.81 -13.17
CA ALA A 120 23.79 -9.05 -14.06
C ALA A 120 23.20 -8.82 -15.46
N ASP A 121 22.20 -9.60 -15.87
CA ASP A 121 21.55 -9.49 -17.17
C ASP A 121 20.27 -8.63 -17.11
N LEU A 122 19.87 -8.16 -15.92
CA LEU A 122 18.65 -7.40 -15.69
C LEU A 122 18.98 -5.91 -15.47
N ASN A 123 18.49 -5.05 -16.36
CA ASN A 123 18.63 -3.60 -16.20
C ASN A 123 17.47 -3.03 -15.38
N HIS A 124 17.61 -3.04 -14.04
CA HIS A 124 16.57 -2.56 -13.12
C HIS A 124 16.74 -1.11 -12.63
N ASN A 125 17.90 -0.50 -12.89
CA ASN A 125 18.25 0.81 -12.32
C ASN A 125 17.26 1.92 -12.72
N THR A 126 16.84 1.97 -13.99
CA THR A 126 15.91 3.01 -14.45
C THR A 126 14.57 2.95 -13.71
N LEU A 127 13.98 1.75 -13.59
CA LEU A 127 12.70 1.60 -12.88
C LEU A 127 12.88 1.89 -11.38
N LEU A 128 13.99 1.47 -10.80
CA LEU A 128 14.31 1.74 -9.39
C LEU A 128 14.42 3.25 -9.13
N ASP A 129 15.21 3.97 -9.92
CA ASP A 129 15.43 5.41 -9.77
C ASP A 129 14.13 6.20 -9.93
N ASP A 130 13.29 5.83 -10.91
CA ASP A 130 12.00 6.47 -11.12
C ASP A 130 11.05 6.20 -9.94
N LEU A 131 10.94 4.96 -9.46
CA LEU A 131 10.12 4.66 -8.27
C LEU A 131 10.61 5.41 -7.02
N GLU A 132 11.92 5.48 -6.80
CA GLU A 132 12.49 6.25 -5.69
C GLU A 132 12.18 7.75 -5.82
N SER A 133 12.20 8.28 -7.04
CA SER A 133 11.78 9.66 -7.34
C SER A 133 10.31 9.88 -6.98
N GLU A 134 9.43 8.96 -7.35
CA GLU A 134 7.99 9.04 -7.02
C GLU A 134 7.75 9.04 -5.51
N PHE A 135 8.41 8.17 -4.76
CA PHE A 135 8.31 8.16 -3.29
C PHE A 135 8.83 9.44 -2.63
N LYS A 136 9.84 10.10 -3.24
CA LYS A 136 10.35 11.41 -2.78
C LYS A 136 9.40 12.54 -3.14
N ALA A 137 8.78 12.49 -4.31
CA ALA A 137 7.88 13.53 -4.80
C ALA A 137 6.52 13.51 -4.10
N GLN A 138 5.96 12.32 -3.90
CA GLN A 138 4.63 12.14 -3.35
C GLN A 138 4.60 10.87 -2.49
N SER A 139 4.56 11.05 -1.18
CA SER A 139 4.32 9.95 -0.25
C SER A 139 3.42 10.35 0.90
N PHE A 140 2.75 9.35 1.44
CA PHE A 140 1.83 9.44 2.55
C PHE A 140 2.30 8.55 3.68
N PHE A 141 2.02 9.00 4.91
CA PHE A 141 2.14 8.21 6.12
C PHE A 141 0.74 8.07 6.69
N PHE A 142 0.28 6.84 6.87
CA PHE A 142 -1.04 6.58 7.45
C PHE A 142 -0.96 6.49 8.97
N ASP A 143 -2.09 6.51 9.66
CA ASP A 143 -2.05 6.40 11.11
C ASP A 143 -1.54 5.02 11.58
N SER A 144 -1.16 4.94 12.86
CA SER A 144 -0.62 3.72 13.47
C SER A 144 -1.62 2.56 13.56
N LYS A 145 -2.92 2.82 13.34
CA LYS A 145 -3.98 1.81 13.34
C LYS A 145 -4.22 1.22 11.95
N SER A 146 -3.65 1.83 10.92
CA SER A 146 -3.83 1.42 9.54
C SER A 146 -3.15 0.07 9.30
N ILE A 147 -3.88 -0.84 8.67
CA ILE A 147 -3.45 -2.20 8.38
C ILE A 147 -3.62 -2.45 6.88
N VAL A 148 -2.61 -3.06 6.29
CA VAL A 148 -2.65 -3.59 4.92
C VAL A 148 -2.25 -5.06 4.91
N TYR A 149 -2.55 -5.73 3.81
CA TYR A 149 -2.39 -7.16 3.67
C TYR A 149 -1.62 -7.51 2.40
N LYS A 150 -0.86 -8.61 2.45
CA LYS A 150 -0.17 -9.15 1.29
C LYS A 150 -0.19 -10.67 1.29
N GLY A 151 -0.64 -11.27 0.20
CA GLY A 151 -0.44 -12.69 -0.04
C GLY A 151 0.97 -12.94 -0.55
N ILE A 152 1.61 -13.97 -0.01
CA ILE A 152 2.94 -14.40 -0.38
C ILE A 152 2.82 -15.72 -1.13
N SER A 153 3.16 -15.67 -2.41
CA SER A 153 3.27 -16.84 -3.25
C SER A 153 4.66 -17.46 -3.11
N SER A 154 4.71 -18.80 -3.13
CA SER A 154 5.96 -19.56 -3.00
C SER A 154 6.86 -19.50 -4.22
N ASP A 155 6.37 -18.99 -5.36
CA ASP A 155 7.15 -18.81 -6.59
C ASP A 155 8.00 -17.52 -6.59
N LYS A 156 7.88 -16.69 -5.55
CA LYS A 156 8.63 -15.44 -5.37
C LYS A 156 9.70 -15.61 -4.29
N PRO A 157 10.95 -15.96 -4.65
CA PRO A 157 12.00 -16.37 -3.71
C PRO A 157 12.44 -15.25 -2.76
N TYR A 158 12.29 -13.99 -3.16
CA TYR A 158 12.53 -12.82 -2.32
C TYR A 158 11.55 -12.68 -1.13
N TYR A 159 10.53 -13.55 -1.07
CA TYR A 159 9.66 -13.68 0.10
C TYR A 159 9.89 -14.93 0.95
N ASN A 160 10.92 -15.74 0.67
CA ASN A 160 11.20 -16.98 1.42
C ASN A 160 11.37 -16.77 2.94
N LYS A 161 11.83 -15.58 3.34
CA LYS A 161 11.94 -15.16 4.74
C LYS A 161 10.60 -14.93 5.45
N PHE A 162 9.49 -14.86 4.70
CA PHE A 162 8.14 -14.67 5.23
C PHE A 162 7.32 -15.95 5.19
N THR A 163 7.82 -16.99 5.84
CA THR A 163 7.08 -18.25 6.02
C THR A 163 6.91 -18.54 7.50
N PRO A 164 5.82 -19.20 7.93
CA PRO A 164 5.64 -19.58 9.33
C PRO A 164 6.80 -20.41 9.90
N SER A 165 7.49 -21.16 9.06
CA SER A 165 8.69 -21.93 9.43
C SER A 165 9.97 -21.11 9.53
N ALA A 166 10.03 -19.93 8.90
CA ALA A 166 11.21 -19.06 8.88
C ALA A 166 11.12 -17.88 9.86
N CYS A 167 9.95 -17.63 10.46
CA CYS A 167 9.73 -16.52 11.38
C CYS A 167 9.42 -16.99 12.81
N SER A 168 9.97 -16.28 13.78
CA SER A 168 9.62 -16.34 15.19
C SER A 168 9.14 -14.97 15.70
N VAL A 169 8.32 -14.96 16.75
CA VAL A 169 7.87 -13.71 17.37
C VAL A 169 9.06 -12.95 17.92
N GLY A 170 9.16 -11.67 17.57
CA GLY A 170 10.25 -10.80 17.96
C GLY A 170 11.36 -10.67 16.91
N ASP A 171 11.37 -11.51 15.88
CA ASP A 171 12.34 -11.41 14.78
C ASP A 171 12.24 -10.04 14.09
N ILE A 172 13.39 -9.52 13.68
CA ILE A 172 13.51 -8.33 12.86
C ILE A 172 13.99 -8.77 11.48
N ILE A 173 13.18 -8.48 10.46
CA ILE A 173 13.44 -8.87 9.07
C ILE A 173 13.73 -7.60 8.27
N ASP A 174 14.88 -7.55 7.61
CA ASP A 174 15.21 -6.47 6.68
C ASP A 174 14.43 -6.64 5.37
N ILE A 175 13.81 -5.56 4.90
CA ILE A 175 12.98 -5.55 3.69
C ILE A 175 13.62 -4.68 2.62
N TYR A 176 14.21 -5.32 1.62
CA TYR A 176 14.93 -4.64 0.55
C TYR A 176 14.06 -4.32 -0.67
N THR A 177 12.88 -4.93 -0.74
CA THR A 177 11.95 -4.86 -1.85
C THR A 177 10.86 -3.82 -1.64
N PHE A 178 10.21 -3.38 -2.72
CA PHE A 178 8.95 -2.67 -2.61
C PHE A 178 7.83 -3.65 -2.21
N PHE A 179 6.82 -3.15 -1.51
CA PHE A 179 5.73 -3.98 -1.01
C PHE A 179 4.39 -3.50 -1.60
N SER A 180 3.95 -4.18 -2.66
CA SER A 180 2.58 -4.06 -3.16
C SER A 180 1.63 -4.77 -2.19
N THR A 181 0.74 -4.01 -1.55
CA THR A 181 -0.19 -4.49 -0.52
C THR A 181 -1.60 -4.01 -0.80
N THR A 182 -2.61 -4.61 -0.19
CA THR A 182 -4.00 -4.20 -0.35
C THR A 182 -4.66 -3.96 1.00
N VAL A 183 -5.63 -3.05 1.04
CA VAL A 183 -6.50 -2.87 2.21
C VAL A 183 -7.52 -3.99 2.40
N SER A 184 -7.65 -4.91 1.43
CA SER A 184 -8.57 -6.05 1.49
C SER A 184 -7.88 -7.36 1.88
N LYS A 185 -8.19 -7.87 3.08
CA LYS A 185 -7.68 -9.16 3.56
C LYS A 185 -8.07 -10.32 2.63
N GLU A 186 -9.31 -10.31 2.14
CA GLU A 186 -9.84 -11.35 1.26
C GLU A 186 -9.09 -11.38 -0.06
N ARG A 187 -8.82 -10.21 -0.64
CA ARG A 187 -8.04 -10.15 -1.88
C ARG A 187 -6.61 -10.62 -1.67
N ALA A 188 -5.96 -10.19 -0.60
CA ALA A 188 -4.59 -10.60 -0.32
C ALA A 188 -4.43 -12.14 -0.28
N LYS A 189 -5.43 -12.87 0.22
CA LYS A 189 -5.42 -14.35 0.25
C LYS A 189 -5.41 -15.01 -1.14
N ASN A 190 -5.85 -14.31 -2.19
CA ASN A 190 -5.86 -14.86 -3.54
C ASN A 190 -4.46 -14.95 -4.16
N TYR A 191 -3.47 -14.24 -3.60
CA TYR A 191 -2.12 -14.19 -4.14
C TYR A 191 -1.14 -15.18 -3.51
N GLY A 192 -1.54 -15.96 -2.50
CA GLY A 192 -0.58 -16.85 -1.84
C GLY A 192 -1.11 -17.64 -0.65
N SER A 193 -0.34 -18.63 -0.23
CA SER A 193 -0.68 -19.51 0.90
C SER A 193 -0.36 -18.90 2.26
N VAL A 194 0.57 -17.94 2.32
CA VAL A 194 0.90 -17.17 3.52
C VAL A 194 0.37 -15.76 3.37
N LEU A 195 -0.31 -15.27 4.41
CA LEU A 195 -0.83 -13.92 4.48
C LEU A 195 0.02 -13.07 5.44
N LEU A 196 0.49 -11.93 4.96
CA LEU A 196 1.07 -10.91 5.81
C LEU A 196 -0.01 -9.91 6.21
N LYS A 197 -0.12 -9.67 7.51
CA LYS A 197 -0.89 -8.58 8.10
C LYS A 197 0.11 -7.53 8.56
N ILE A 198 0.07 -6.33 7.97
CA ILE A 198 1.14 -5.33 8.11
C ILE A 198 0.56 -4.07 8.74
N GLN A 199 1.20 -3.58 9.81
CA GLN A 199 0.90 -2.30 10.47
C GLN A 199 2.18 -1.46 10.58
N GLY A 200 2.06 -0.20 11.02
CA GLY A 200 3.21 0.72 11.12
C GLY A 200 3.43 1.62 9.91
N LEU A 201 2.34 1.89 9.17
CA LEU A 201 2.35 2.75 7.99
C LEU A 201 2.56 4.24 8.33
N ASP A 202 2.62 4.58 9.62
CA ASP A 202 3.02 5.89 10.16
C ASP A 202 4.54 6.12 10.11
N LYS A 203 5.32 5.07 9.80
CA LYS A 203 6.79 5.11 9.83
C LYS A 203 7.44 4.99 8.46
N VAL A 204 6.68 4.59 7.43
CA VAL A 204 7.20 4.29 6.09
C VAL A 204 6.47 5.12 5.04
N ASN A 205 7.16 5.42 3.93
CA ASN A 205 6.55 6.09 2.80
C ASN A 205 5.62 5.13 2.07
N CYS A 206 4.39 5.58 1.83
CA CYS A 206 3.43 4.86 1.01
C CYS A 206 2.96 5.73 -0.15
N ILE A 207 2.68 5.11 -1.28
CA ILE A 207 1.94 5.73 -2.37
C ILE A 207 0.66 4.95 -2.65
N ILE A 208 -0.31 5.63 -3.24
CA ILE A 208 -1.57 5.02 -3.69
C ILE A 208 -1.53 4.95 -5.21
N PRO A 209 -1.28 3.78 -5.80
CA PRO A 209 -1.35 3.60 -7.24
C PRO A 209 -2.80 3.72 -7.76
N PRO A 210 -3.02 3.75 -9.10
CA PRO A 210 -4.35 3.77 -9.65
C PRO A 210 -5.07 2.46 -9.36
N ILE A 211 -6.36 2.57 -9.11
CA ILE A 211 -7.23 1.43 -8.98
C ILE A 211 -7.40 0.84 -10.37
N THR A 212 -6.67 -0.23 -10.66
CA THR A 212 -6.72 -0.93 -11.94
C THR A 212 -7.12 -2.37 -11.76
N THR A 213 -7.62 -2.96 -12.84
CA THR A 213 -7.71 -4.41 -12.90
C THR A 213 -6.39 -4.98 -13.40
N ILE A 214 -5.78 -5.88 -12.62
CA ILE A 214 -4.59 -6.59 -13.07
C ILE A 214 -4.98 -7.72 -14.03
N PRO A 215 -4.35 -7.82 -15.22
CA PRO A 215 -4.57 -8.91 -16.15
C PRO A 215 -4.31 -10.28 -15.52
N GLY A 216 -5.22 -11.25 -15.75
CA GLY A 216 -5.04 -12.64 -15.30
C GLY A 216 -5.84 -13.05 -14.07
N SER A 217 -6.49 -12.11 -13.37
CA SER A 217 -7.50 -12.42 -12.34
C SER A 217 -8.88 -12.53 -13.00
N GLY A 218 -9.43 -13.74 -13.09
CA GLY A 218 -10.70 -14.02 -13.78
C GLY A 218 -11.94 -13.30 -13.24
N GLU A 219 -11.81 -12.50 -12.18
CA GLU A 219 -12.84 -11.60 -11.68
C GLU A 219 -12.24 -10.20 -11.46
N LEU A 220 -12.68 -9.25 -12.30
CA LEU A 220 -12.19 -7.88 -12.34
C LEU A 220 -12.56 -7.15 -11.06
N THR A 221 -11.65 -7.13 -10.09
CA THR A 221 -11.82 -6.27 -8.91
C THR A 221 -10.53 -5.47 -8.67
N ASP A 222 -10.51 -4.26 -9.23
CA ASP A 222 -9.86 -3.04 -8.74
C ASP A 222 -8.92 -3.18 -7.53
N GLU A 223 -7.60 -3.12 -7.70
CA GLU A 223 -6.62 -3.65 -6.73
C GLU A 223 -6.59 -3.05 -5.31
N GLN A 224 -7.22 -1.88 -5.06
CA GLN A 224 -7.27 -1.23 -3.75
C GLN A 224 -5.88 -1.22 -3.06
N GLU A 225 -4.86 -0.86 -3.84
CA GLU A 225 -3.46 -1.04 -3.48
C GLU A 225 -2.92 0.10 -2.61
N VAL A 226 -2.01 -0.26 -1.71
CA VAL A 226 -1.05 0.63 -1.05
C VAL A 226 0.35 0.10 -1.35
N LEU A 227 1.16 0.87 -2.06
CA LEU A 227 2.53 0.50 -2.39
C LEU A 227 3.47 1.11 -1.35
N ILE A 228 4.18 0.24 -0.63
CA ILE A 228 5.10 0.60 0.45
C ILE A 228 6.52 0.68 -0.11
N ASN A 229 7.24 1.75 0.22
CA ASN A 229 8.63 1.96 -0.19
C ASN A 229 9.54 0.87 0.37
N ARG A 230 10.70 0.64 -0.25
CA ARG A 230 11.71 -0.33 0.18
C ARG A 230 12.60 0.17 1.32
N GLY A 231 13.45 -0.70 1.85
CA GLY A 231 14.55 -0.35 2.76
C GLY A 231 14.11 -0.11 4.19
N PHE A 232 13.15 -0.90 4.69
CA PHE A 232 12.63 -0.81 6.05
C PHE A 232 12.83 -2.13 6.79
N LYS A 233 12.59 -2.11 8.11
CA LYS A 233 12.60 -3.32 8.95
C LYS A 233 11.18 -3.71 9.33
N ALA A 234 10.94 -5.01 9.45
CA ALA A 234 9.68 -5.55 9.90
C ALA A 234 9.90 -6.40 11.15
N LYS A 235 9.27 -6.00 12.26
CA LYS A 235 9.21 -6.79 13.48
C LYS A 235 8.05 -7.78 13.43
N VAL A 236 8.32 -9.05 13.68
CA VAL A 236 7.31 -10.10 13.77
C VAL A 236 6.57 -10.01 15.11
N LEU A 237 5.28 -9.70 15.07
CA LEU A 237 4.42 -9.59 16.25
C LEU A 237 3.72 -10.91 16.60
N SER A 238 3.33 -11.68 15.58
CA SER A 238 2.75 -13.01 15.76
C SER A 238 2.94 -13.86 14.51
N VAL A 239 3.00 -15.17 14.70
CA VAL A 239 3.12 -16.17 13.64
C VAL A 239 2.10 -17.27 13.92
N ASN A 240 1.29 -17.62 12.92
CA ASN A 240 0.49 -18.83 12.93
C ASN A 240 0.68 -19.60 11.61
N SER A 241 -0.05 -20.70 11.41
CA SER A 241 0.18 -21.62 10.29
C SER A 241 -0.03 -21.01 8.90
N TYR A 242 -0.70 -19.87 8.77
CA TYR A 242 -0.97 -19.24 7.47
C TYR A 242 -0.89 -17.70 7.49
N GLU A 243 -0.67 -17.07 8.64
CA GLU A 243 -0.63 -15.61 8.78
C GLU A 243 0.55 -15.17 9.66
N ILE A 244 1.26 -14.14 9.20
CA ILE A 244 2.34 -13.47 9.92
C ILE A 244 1.93 -12.02 10.13
N HIS A 245 1.96 -11.55 11.38
CA HIS A 245 1.69 -10.15 11.70
C HIS A 245 3.00 -9.39 11.84
N LEU A 246 3.19 -8.38 11.01
CA LEU A 246 4.37 -7.53 10.94
C LEU A 246 4.08 -6.11 11.41
N GLN A 247 5.02 -5.53 12.14
CA GLN A 247 5.09 -4.11 12.46
C GLN A 247 6.27 -3.51 11.70
N LEU A 248 5.99 -2.53 10.85
CA LEU A 248 7.03 -1.80 10.15
C LEU A 248 7.77 -0.84 11.09
N GLU A 249 9.06 -0.72 10.87
CA GLU A 249 10.01 0.14 11.57
C GLU A 249 10.92 0.82 10.54
N GLN A 250 11.34 2.06 10.81
CA GLN A 250 12.39 2.67 9.98
C GLN A 250 13.70 1.89 10.18
N ALA A 251 14.45 1.71 9.09
CA ALA A 251 15.72 1.00 9.09
C ALA A 251 16.77 1.66 9.99
#